data_AF-A0AAV9JX95-F1
#
_entry.id   AF-A0AAV9JX95-F1
#
_cell.length_a   1.000
_cell.length_b   1.000
_cell.length_c   1.000
_cell.angle_alpha   90.00
_cell.angle_beta   90.00
_cell.angle_gamma   90.00
#
_symmetry.space_group_name_H-M   'P 1'
#
loop_
_entity.id
_entity.type
_entity.pdbx_description
1 polymer ?
#
loop_
_entity_poly.entity_id
_entity_poly.type
_entity_poly.pdbx_seq_one_letter_code
_entity_poly.pdbx_strand_id
1 'polypeptide(L)'
;MRTDTTLIASLLAGLTAAWPAGNAVTATNATLEKSSSASQETQYLAQLSSQVQSLRAQLEAQTQACAKSSAAQLSIPTALAAEQSAGGSTSAVQTFGSVHQSSTISAIGVSLSAQSTSTNSQDGLAYTTQASYPYAHSSNATATDGASDYPFLAGSASLRPNDRLVKSTGSAPVLTTSAIVISGNSVTLNATTTPVSSSLATSTTSTANAVHTGIPGLSDFTDAQIESGEAWKNVSSLALQRMQQDASNRTDQTCSFDSASVRTEFRSMSNADRKSFTDAILCLQDLPPQMMTDSESTSYPGVKNRHDEFVATHINMTYNIHMTADFLAWHRNYIYEFEQDLKNQCGYTGNLPYWDWSRDAQALNESELFNGDKFSMGSNGQYVADRSYTYLGTQNINFPPGTGGGCVYSGPFSNYTTNMGPIDSPYDNNVNNTFDYNPRCLVRDLNNFFSSQYNTYRNVTDLVLGETAIGNFQSLMQGYLDDNPFGVHGGGHWLGGGPSQLEDFHSSPNDPLFFLHHANIDRIWTVWQYLDVANRQSAIEGTSTLDNSPASAEMTLSDTIDFGFVSSPQIFGDLIDNLAGPYCYRYD
;
A
#
# COMPACT_ATOMS: atom_id res chain seq x y z
N MET A 1 -39.66 -16.71 -12.48
CA MET A 1 -40.02 -17.38 -13.75
C MET A 1 -39.17 -16.77 -14.87
N ARG A 2 -39.08 -17.40 -16.05
CA ARG A 2 -38.25 -16.89 -17.17
C ARG A 2 -38.74 -15.51 -17.63
N THR A 3 -37.81 -14.59 -17.89
CA THR A 3 -38.05 -13.35 -18.63
C THR A 3 -37.82 -13.59 -20.12
N ASP A 4 -38.62 -12.93 -20.97
CA ASP A 4 -38.61 -13.11 -22.42
C ASP A 4 -37.83 -11.97 -23.09
N THR A 5 -36.82 -12.29 -23.89
CA THR A 5 -35.88 -11.32 -24.49
C THR A 5 -36.47 -10.58 -25.69
N THR A 6 -37.68 -10.91 -26.15
CA THR A 6 -38.28 -10.34 -27.36
C THR A 6 -38.74 -8.89 -27.24
N LEU A 7 -38.99 -8.37 -26.03
CA LEU A 7 -39.56 -7.03 -25.86
C LEU A 7 -38.54 -5.88 -26.05
N ILE A 8 -37.27 -6.11 -25.69
CA ILE A 8 -36.22 -5.06 -25.68
C ILE A 8 -35.74 -4.72 -27.11
N ALA A 9 -35.68 -5.72 -28.00
CA ALA A 9 -35.27 -5.53 -29.39
C ALA A 9 -36.15 -4.52 -30.16
N SER A 10 -37.42 -4.40 -29.78
CA SER A 10 -38.37 -3.48 -30.43
C SER A 10 -38.20 -2.00 -30.01
N LEU A 11 -37.50 -1.72 -28.91
CA LEU A 11 -37.28 -0.35 -28.41
C LEU A 11 -36.04 0.31 -29.03
N LEU A 12 -35.00 -0.46 -29.34
CA LEU A 12 -33.75 0.07 -29.93
C LEU A 12 -33.90 0.45 -31.42
N ALA A 13 -34.86 -0.14 -32.14
CA ALA A 13 -35.11 0.16 -33.55
C ALA A 13 -35.74 1.56 -33.82
N GLY A 14 -36.17 2.28 -32.77
CA GLY A 14 -36.91 3.54 -32.90
C GLY A 14 -36.08 4.83 -32.89
N LEU A 15 -34.79 4.79 -32.54
CA LEU A 15 -34.02 5.99 -32.17
C LEU A 15 -32.98 6.47 -33.19
N THR A 16 -32.80 5.79 -34.32
CA THR A 16 -31.80 6.15 -35.36
C THR A 16 -32.39 6.96 -36.53
N ALA A 17 -33.62 7.47 -36.42
CA ALA A 17 -34.41 7.99 -37.55
C ALA A 17 -34.70 9.51 -37.50
N ALA A 18 -33.82 10.33 -36.90
CA ALA A 18 -34.06 11.77 -36.75
C ALA A 18 -32.81 12.68 -36.71
N TRP A 19 -32.01 12.73 -37.80
CA TRP A 19 -31.50 13.98 -38.42
C TRP A 19 -30.64 13.72 -39.67
N PRO A 20 -30.49 14.69 -40.60
CA PRO A 20 -29.78 14.49 -41.88
C PRO A 20 -28.28 14.80 -41.81
N ALA A 21 -27.48 14.12 -42.65
CA ALA A 21 -26.06 14.43 -42.83
C ALA A 21 -25.84 15.73 -43.65
N GLY A 22 -24.75 16.47 -43.36
CA GLY A 22 -24.51 17.78 -43.99
C GLY A 22 -23.11 18.37 -43.86
N ASN A 23 -22.12 17.72 -44.50
CA ASN A 23 -20.80 18.26 -44.90
C ASN A 23 -19.80 18.76 -43.83
N ALA A 24 -18.54 18.35 -43.98
CA ALA A 24 -17.39 18.86 -43.23
C ALA A 24 -16.73 20.07 -43.92
N VAL A 25 -16.02 20.90 -43.16
CA VAL A 25 -15.07 21.92 -43.66
C VAL A 25 -13.82 21.93 -42.77
N THR A 26 -12.64 21.92 -43.39
CA THR A 26 -11.33 21.99 -42.72
C THR A 26 -10.72 23.40 -42.80
N ALA A 27 -10.29 23.96 -41.66
CA ALA A 27 -9.48 25.18 -41.57
C ALA A 27 -8.70 25.16 -40.22
N THR A 28 -7.41 24.79 -40.21
CA THR A 28 -6.20 25.64 -40.33
C THR A 28 -5.90 26.55 -39.13
N ASN A 29 -4.64 26.53 -38.67
CA ASN A 29 -4.10 27.40 -37.62
C ASN A 29 -4.38 28.89 -37.88
N ALA A 30 -4.95 29.57 -36.89
CA ALA A 30 -4.90 31.01 -36.75
C ALA A 30 -4.77 31.37 -35.26
N THR A 31 -3.76 32.16 -34.90
CA THR A 31 -3.66 32.79 -33.57
C THR A 31 -4.82 33.76 -33.37
N LEU A 32 -5.53 33.65 -32.25
CA LEU A 32 -6.50 34.66 -31.80
C LEU A 32 -6.14 35.14 -30.40
N GLU A 33 -6.28 36.45 -30.21
CA GLU A 33 -5.74 37.19 -29.07
C GLU A 33 -6.73 37.28 -27.89
N LYS A 34 -6.25 37.78 -26.74
CA LYS A 34 -7.09 38.09 -25.58
C LYS A 34 -8.06 39.24 -25.88
N SER A 35 -9.36 38.95 -25.98
CA SER A 35 -10.40 39.92 -25.66
C SER A 35 -11.68 39.25 -25.14
N SER A 36 -11.77 39.01 -23.83
CA SER A 36 -12.99 38.54 -23.17
C SER A 36 -14.01 39.68 -23.04
N SER A 37 -15.13 39.62 -23.77
CA SER A 37 -16.28 40.49 -23.55
C SER A 37 -17.28 39.85 -22.58
N ALA A 38 -17.60 40.51 -21.47
CA ALA A 38 -18.47 39.99 -20.41
C ALA A 38 -19.89 39.59 -20.87
N SER A 39 -20.33 40.04 -22.05
CA SER A 39 -21.57 39.61 -22.70
C SER A 39 -21.57 38.12 -23.09
N GLN A 40 -20.44 37.56 -23.52
CA GLN A 40 -20.34 36.14 -23.91
C GLN A 40 -20.42 35.24 -22.68
N GLU A 41 -19.72 35.59 -21.61
CA GLU A 41 -19.76 34.89 -20.32
C GLU A 41 -21.17 34.94 -19.69
N THR A 42 -21.83 36.11 -19.77
CA THR A 42 -23.23 36.27 -19.32
C THR A 42 -24.20 35.39 -20.14
N GLN A 43 -24.01 35.29 -21.46
CA GLN A 43 -24.82 34.39 -22.31
C GLN A 43 -24.58 32.92 -21.97
N TYR A 44 -23.32 32.51 -21.77
CA TYR A 44 -22.98 31.13 -21.41
C TYR A 44 -23.57 30.71 -20.06
N LEU A 45 -23.47 31.58 -19.03
CA LEU A 45 -24.07 31.35 -17.72
C LEU A 45 -25.60 31.30 -17.76
N ALA A 46 -26.25 32.13 -18.58
CA ALA A 46 -27.70 32.05 -18.80
C ALA A 46 -28.12 30.73 -19.48
N GLN A 47 -27.30 30.24 -20.42
CA GLN A 47 -27.54 28.99 -21.14
C GLN A 47 -27.36 27.76 -20.22
N LEU A 48 -26.32 27.74 -19.38
CA LEU A 48 -26.17 26.72 -18.33
C LEU A 48 -27.32 26.73 -17.33
N SER A 49 -27.74 27.92 -16.86
CA SER A 49 -28.87 28.05 -15.92
C SER A 49 -30.16 27.46 -16.48
N SER A 50 -30.43 27.67 -17.78
CA SER A 50 -31.58 27.06 -18.47
C SER A 50 -31.47 25.53 -18.57
N GLN A 51 -30.28 24.99 -18.86
CA GLN A 51 -30.05 23.54 -18.90
C GLN A 51 -30.23 22.89 -17.52
N VAL A 52 -29.71 23.49 -16.44
CA VAL A 52 -29.88 23.00 -15.06
C VAL A 52 -31.34 23.01 -14.62
N GLN A 53 -32.12 24.04 -15.00
CA GLN A 53 -33.56 24.08 -14.75
C GLN A 53 -34.32 22.99 -15.52
N SER A 54 -33.92 22.72 -16.77
CA SER A 54 -34.50 21.63 -17.57
C SER A 54 -34.23 20.25 -16.94
N LEU A 55 -32.99 19.99 -16.48
CA LEU A 55 -32.62 18.74 -15.81
C LEU A 55 -33.41 18.54 -14.50
N ARG A 56 -33.59 19.58 -13.69
CA ARG A 56 -34.41 19.50 -12.47
C ARG A 56 -35.87 19.13 -12.78
N ALA A 57 -36.48 19.77 -13.77
CA ALA A 57 -37.85 19.46 -14.19
C ALA A 57 -38.01 18.00 -14.68
N GLN A 58 -37.00 17.46 -15.37
CA GLN A 58 -36.98 16.05 -15.79
C GLN A 58 -36.85 15.08 -14.59
N LEU A 59 -35.97 15.40 -13.63
CA LEU A 59 -35.78 14.60 -12.42
C LEU A 59 -37.02 14.62 -11.51
N GLU A 60 -37.67 15.77 -11.35
CA GLU A 60 -38.93 15.91 -10.62
C GLU A 60 -40.06 15.10 -11.29
N ALA A 61 -40.14 15.12 -12.63
CA ALA A 61 -41.11 14.33 -13.38
C ALA A 61 -40.89 12.81 -13.23
N GLN A 62 -39.63 12.34 -13.29
CA GLN A 62 -39.31 10.93 -13.01
C GLN A 62 -39.63 10.53 -11.56
N THR A 63 -39.28 11.38 -10.59
CA THR A 63 -39.57 11.14 -9.17
C THR A 63 -41.08 11.02 -8.92
N GLN A 64 -41.89 11.87 -9.53
CA GLN A 64 -43.36 11.77 -9.47
C GLN A 64 -43.93 10.55 -10.21
N ALA A 65 -43.27 10.04 -11.26
CA ALA A 65 -43.65 8.81 -11.92
C ALA A 65 -43.39 7.58 -11.03
N CYS A 66 -42.21 7.49 -10.41
CA CYS A 66 -41.89 6.44 -9.44
C CYS A 66 -42.85 6.45 -8.24
N ALA A 67 -43.13 7.62 -7.66
CA ALA A 67 -44.07 7.77 -6.55
C ALA A 67 -45.52 7.33 -6.90
N LYS A 68 -45.93 7.44 -8.17
CA LYS A 68 -47.23 6.91 -8.64
C LYS A 68 -47.21 5.40 -8.85
N SER A 69 -46.07 4.80 -9.18
CA SER A 69 -45.95 3.33 -9.32
C SER A 69 -45.98 2.60 -7.97
N SER A 70 -45.35 3.12 -6.92
CA SER A 70 -45.34 2.50 -5.59
C SER A 70 -46.71 2.58 -4.90
N ALA A 71 -47.45 3.68 -5.11
CA ALA A 71 -48.83 3.83 -4.63
C ALA A 71 -49.81 2.78 -5.21
N ALA A 72 -49.48 2.15 -6.35
CA ALA A 72 -50.35 1.18 -7.01
C ALA A 72 -50.23 -0.26 -6.48
N GLN A 73 -49.29 -0.56 -5.57
CA GLN A 73 -49.05 -1.92 -5.07
C GLN A 73 -49.65 -2.22 -3.67
N LEU A 74 -50.15 -1.22 -2.94
CA LEU A 74 -50.82 -1.44 -1.64
C LEU A 74 -52.36 -1.38 -1.74
N SER A 75 -53.02 -2.41 -2.30
CA SER A 75 -54.48 -2.61 -2.13
C SER A 75 -55.09 -3.94 -2.64
N ILE A 76 -54.83 -5.08 -1.98
CA ILE A 76 -55.77 -6.24 -1.87
C ILE A 76 -55.69 -6.81 -0.44
N PRO A 77 -56.81 -7.20 0.23
CA PRO A 77 -56.85 -7.42 1.69
C PRO A 77 -56.64 -8.88 2.15
N THR A 78 -56.44 -9.02 3.47
CA THR A 78 -56.23 -10.26 4.24
C THR A 78 -57.50 -11.10 4.48
N ALA A 79 -57.38 -12.44 4.48
CA ALA A 79 -58.34 -13.35 5.14
C ALA A 79 -57.71 -14.71 5.52
N LEU A 80 -57.82 -15.07 6.82
CA LEU A 80 -57.91 -16.41 7.47
C LEU A 80 -57.11 -17.64 6.98
N ALA A 81 -56.87 -18.70 7.78
CA ALA A 81 -56.68 -18.90 9.23
C ALA A 81 -56.37 -20.41 9.47
N ALA A 82 -55.77 -20.74 10.61
CA ALA A 82 -55.22 -22.06 10.96
C ALA A 82 -56.20 -23.25 11.02
N GLU A 83 -55.69 -24.45 10.66
CA GLU A 83 -55.84 -25.78 11.30
C GLU A 83 -54.91 -26.77 10.53
N GLN A 84 -54.44 -27.92 11.01
CA GLN A 84 -54.74 -28.75 12.19
C GLN A 84 -53.48 -29.59 12.58
N SER A 85 -53.45 -30.30 13.72
CA SER A 85 -52.28 -31.10 14.16
C SER A 85 -52.61 -32.52 14.69
N ALA A 86 -52.09 -33.54 13.99
CA ALA A 86 -51.94 -34.95 14.41
C ALA A 86 -51.15 -35.74 13.33
N GLY A 87 -50.46 -36.86 13.58
CA GLY A 87 -50.07 -37.49 14.85
C GLY A 87 -49.76 -39.00 14.73
N GLY A 88 -48.52 -39.41 15.04
CA GLY A 88 -48.21 -40.74 15.61
C GLY A 88 -47.65 -41.89 14.72
N SER A 89 -46.45 -42.37 15.09
CA SER A 89 -45.93 -43.76 14.91
C SER A 89 -45.48 -44.19 13.47
N THR A 90 -44.62 -45.20 13.27
CA THR A 90 -44.05 -46.27 14.14
C THR A 90 -42.57 -46.60 13.86
N SER A 91 -41.91 -47.18 14.87
CA SER A 91 -40.81 -48.19 14.82
C SER A 91 -39.42 -47.87 14.25
N ALA A 92 -38.40 -48.36 14.97
CA ALA A 92 -36.99 -48.44 14.56
C ALA A 92 -36.41 -49.83 14.90
N VAL A 93 -35.43 -50.31 14.13
CA VAL A 93 -34.65 -51.55 14.39
C VAL A 93 -33.20 -51.37 13.90
N GLN A 94 -32.23 -51.82 14.71
CA GLN A 94 -30.78 -51.87 14.42
C GLN A 94 -30.42 -53.24 13.75
N THR A 95 -29.19 -53.63 13.36
CA THR A 95 -27.84 -53.41 13.93
C THR A 95 -26.73 -53.86 12.94
N PHE A 96 -25.47 -53.64 13.33
CA PHE A 96 -24.21 -54.02 12.67
C PHE A 96 -23.97 -55.53 12.45
N GLY A 97 -22.98 -55.83 11.58
CA GLY A 97 -22.16 -57.06 11.58
C GLY A 97 -20.70 -56.74 11.21
N SER A 98 -19.72 -57.51 11.72
CA SER A 98 -18.28 -57.17 11.72
C SER A 98 -17.34 -58.40 11.58
N VAL A 99 -16.02 -58.15 11.59
CA VAL A 99 -14.87 -59.07 11.94
C VAL A 99 -14.12 -59.78 10.79
N HIS A 100 -12.81 -59.48 10.65
CA HIS A 100 -11.63 -60.39 10.82
C HIS A 100 -10.33 -59.56 10.67
N GLN A 101 -9.50 -59.41 11.73
CA GLN A 101 -8.25 -60.13 12.07
C GLN A 101 -7.05 -59.90 11.10
N SER A 102 -5.93 -59.28 11.50
CA SER A 102 -4.79 -59.75 12.36
C SER A 102 -3.80 -60.70 11.64
N SER A 103 -2.47 -60.71 11.82
CA SER A 103 -1.54 -59.98 12.73
C SER A 103 -0.31 -59.42 11.91
N THR A 104 0.95 -59.18 12.34
CA THR A 104 1.78 -59.51 13.54
C THR A 104 3.00 -58.55 13.72
N ILE A 105 3.76 -58.75 14.80
CA ILE A 105 4.95 -58.05 15.33
C ILE A 105 6.28 -58.32 14.57
N SER A 106 7.23 -57.36 14.58
CA SER A 106 8.67 -57.65 14.78
C SER A 106 9.43 -56.44 15.34
N ALA A 107 10.52 -56.67 16.10
CA ALA A 107 11.34 -55.62 16.71
C ALA A 107 12.82 -56.04 16.77
N ILE A 108 13.74 -55.08 16.55
CA ILE A 108 15.19 -55.24 16.75
C ILE A 108 15.70 -53.98 17.45
N GLY A 109 16.52 -54.16 18.48
CA GLY A 109 17.24 -53.07 19.15
C GLY A 109 18.75 -53.29 19.08
N VAL A 110 19.52 -52.20 19.15
CA VAL A 110 20.96 -52.22 19.38
C VAL A 110 21.28 -51.22 20.49
N SER A 111 22.07 -51.64 21.47
CA SER A 111 22.61 -50.80 22.52
C SER A 111 24.13 -51.01 22.60
N LEU A 112 24.88 -49.93 22.85
CA LEU A 112 26.30 -49.98 23.21
C LEU A 112 26.65 -48.75 24.08
N SER A 113 27.81 -48.80 24.74
CA SER A 113 28.02 -48.20 26.06
C SER A 113 28.99 -47.01 26.11
N ALA A 114 28.92 -46.25 27.21
CA ALA A 114 29.69 -45.01 27.45
C ALA A 114 30.93 -45.19 28.35
N GLN A 115 31.82 -44.16 28.36
CA GLN A 115 32.70 -43.70 29.47
C GLN A 115 33.40 -42.39 29.01
N SER A 116 33.28 -41.23 29.68
CA SER A 116 33.98 -40.72 30.90
C SER A 116 35.48 -40.40 30.65
N THR A 117 36.12 -39.30 31.10
CA THR A 117 35.90 -38.23 32.12
C THR A 117 36.36 -36.85 31.56
N SER A 118 36.40 -35.66 32.23
CA SER A 118 36.51 -35.25 33.65
C SER A 118 35.92 -33.84 33.95
N THR A 119 36.10 -33.30 35.16
CA THR A 119 35.29 -32.22 35.79
C THR A 119 36.03 -30.90 36.10
N ASN A 120 35.25 -29.92 36.62
CA ASN A 120 35.59 -28.62 37.25
C ASN A 120 35.49 -27.40 36.30
N SER A 121 34.98 -26.23 36.73
CA SER A 121 34.41 -25.78 38.03
C SER A 121 33.22 -24.81 37.83
N GLN A 122 32.56 -24.40 38.94
CA GLN A 122 31.33 -23.60 38.91
C GLN A 122 31.57 -22.09 38.75
N ASP A 123 30.66 -21.40 38.03
CA ASP A 123 29.86 -20.24 38.47
C ASP A 123 29.10 -19.66 37.24
N GLY A 124 27.85 -19.22 37.30
CA GLY A 124 26.91 -19.28 38.43
C GLY A 124 25.83 -18.19 38.45
N LEU A 125 24.96 -18.07 37.44
CA LEU A 125 23.67 -17.35 37.54
C LEU A 125 22.68 -17.81 36.42
N ALA A 126 21.39 -17.48 36.55
CA ALA A 126 20.31 -18.26 35.93
C ALA A 126 19.77 -17.72 34.60
N TYR A 127 19.38 -18.65 33.70
CA TYR A 127 18.44 -18.41 32.61
C TYR A 127 16.99 -18.49 33.14
N THR A 128 16.15 -17.52 32.79
CA THR A 128 14.69 -17.57 32.98
C THR A 128 14.00 -17.91 31.67
N THR A 129 13.33 -19.05 31.60
CA THR A 129 12.48 -19.43 30.47
C THR A 129 11.12 -18.72 30.56
N GLN A 130 10.81 -17.85 29.61
CA GLN A 130 9.42 -17.47 29.29
C GLN A 130 8.88 -18.49 28.27
N ALA A 131 7.78 -19.19 28.51
CA ALA A 131 6.40 -18.74 28.78
C ALA A 131 5.60 -18.49 27.49
N SER A 132 5.38 -19.56 26.73
CA SER A 132 4.41 -19.61 25.64
C SER A 132 2.99 -19.36 26.17
N TYR A 133 2.20 -18.52 25.48
CA TYR A 133 0.80 -18.27 25.81
C TYR A 133 -0.14 -19.11 24.92
N PRO A 134 -0.84 -20.12 25.44
CA PRO A 134 -1.87 -20.84 24.69
C PRO A 134 -3.23 -20.14 24.85
N TYR A 135 -3.78 -19.59 23.75
CA TYR A 135 -5.19 -19.20 23.72
C TYR A 135 -6.06 -20.45 23.57
N ALA A 136 -6.62 -20.91 24.69
CA ALA A 136 -7.44 -22.12 24.73
C ALA A 136 -8.92 -21.81 24.41
N HIS A 137 -9.49 -22.53 23.44
CA HIS A 137 -10.96 -22.63 23.32
C HIS A 137 -11.54 -23.24 24.61
N SER A 138 -12.68 -22.71 25.05
CA SER A 138 -13.53 -23.36 26.07
C SER A 138 -14.94 -23.56 25.52
N SER A 139 -15.48 -24.76 25.72
CA SER A 139 -16.81 -25.17 25.24
C SER A 139 -17.65 -25.75 26.37
N ASN A 140 -18.96 -25.54 26.28
CA ASN A 140 -20.03 -26.09 27.13
C ASN A 140 -20.16 -25.56 28.57
N ALA A 141 -21.14 -24.67 28.74
CA ALA A 141 -22.13 -24.77 29.81
C ALA A 141 -23.53 -24.59 29.21
N THR A 142 -24.51 -25.40 29.63
CA THR A 142 -25.84 -25.49 29.00
C THR A 142 -26.93 -24.73 29.77
N ALA A 143 -27.63 -23.78 29.13
CA ALA A 143 -28.92 -23.26 29.62
C ALA A 143 -29.78 -22.63 28.49
N THR A 144 -30.90 -23.30 28.17
CA THR A 144 -32.22 -22.78 27.75
C THR A 144 -32.40 -21.46 26.97
N ASP A 145 -33.05 -21.56 25.82
CA ASP A 145 -34.01 -20.63 25.17
C ASP A 145 -33.88 -19.11 25.37
N GLY A 146 -33.60 -18.41 24.26
CA GLY A 146 -33.78 -16.96 24.14
C GLY A 146 -33.59 -16.50 22.69
N ALA A 147 -34.68 -16.37 21.94
CA ALA A 147 -34.64 -15.78 20.59
C ALA A 147 -34.59 -14.25 20.68
N SER A 148 -33.67 -13.62 19.94
CA SER A 148 -33.57 -12.16 19.75
C SER A 148 -32.92 -11.87 18.40
N ASP A 149 -33.52 -10.99 17.61
CA ASP A 149 -33.01 -10.57 16.31
C ASP A 149 -31.78 -9.64 16.44
N TYR A 150 -30.84 -9.73 15.49
CA TYR A 150 -29.84 -8.68 15.25
C TYR A 150 -30.34 -7.75 14.14
N PRO A 151 -30.73 -6.50 14.45
CA PRO A 151 -31.10 -5.52 13.42
C PRO A 151 -29.87 -4.91 12.74
N PHE A 152 -30.04 -4.54 11.47
CA PHE A 152 -29.16 -3.57 10.81
C PHE A 152 -29.06 -2.28 11.64
N LEU A 153 -27.86 -1.73 11.80
CA LEU A 153 -27.66 -0.34 12.20
C LEU A 153 -26.92 0.41 11.10
N ALA A 154 -27.67 1.22 10.35
CA ALA A 154 -27.11 2.24 9.48
C ALA A 154 -26.96 3.56 10.25
N GLY A 155 -25.85 4.26 10.03
CA GLY A 155 -25.73 5.70 10.29
C GLY A 155 -25.43 6.13 11.73
N SER A 156 -24.14 6.19 12.06
CA SER A 156 -23.60 7.12 13.06
C SER A 156 -22.76 8.19 12.34
N ALA A 157 -23.26 9.42 12.26
CA ALA A 157 -22.54 10.51 11.62
C ALA A 157 -21.43 11.05 12.54
N SER A 158 -20.16 10.86 12.15
CA SER A 158 -19.04 11.55 12.78
C SER A 158 -18.83 12.91 12.14
N LEU A 159 -18.64 13.95 12.97
CA LEU A 159 -18.59 15.34 12.54
C LEU A 159 -17.17 15.73 12.09
N ARG A 160 -16.96 15.94 10.79
CA ARG A 160 -15.72 16.53 10.26
C ARG A 160 -15.63 18.01 10.68
N PRO A 161 -14.59 18.46 11.42
CA PRO A 161 -14.36 19.87 11.69
C PRO A 161 -13.72 20.51 10.47
N ASN A 162 -14.52 21.16 9.61
CA ASN A 162 -14.04 21.80 8.39
C ASN A 162 -14.58 23.24 8.30
N ASP A 163 -13.91 24.17 8.99
CA ASP A 163 -14.31 25.58 9.07
C ASP A 163 -13.12 26.48 8.68
N ARG A 164 -13.16 27.00 7.45
CA ARG A 164 -12.08 27.85 6.89
C ARG A 164 -12.20 29.29 7.40
N LEU A 165 -11.41 29.65 8.41
CA LEU A 165 -11.23 31.06 8.78
C LEU A 165 -10.19 31.77 7.90
N VAL A 166 -10.68 32.44 6.85
CA VAL A 166 -9.92 33.39 6.03
C VAL A 166 -9.38 34.52 6.92
N LYS A 167 -8.05 34.72 6.92
CA LYS A 167 -7.41 35.90 7.53
C LYS A 167 -6.82 36.83 6.47
N SER A 168 -7.47 37.97 6.28
CA SER A 168 -6.95 39.09 5.50
C SER A 168 -5.78 39.78 6.23
N THR A 169 -4.83 40.33 5.46
CA THR A 169 -3.72 41.14 5.95
C THR A 169 -4.19 42.42 6.68
N GLY A 170 -3.60 42.72 7.83
CA GLY A 170 -3.79 44.00 8.54
C GLY A 170 -2.76 44.21 9.65
N SER A 171 -2.08 45.35 9.66
CA SER A 171 -0.94 45.62 10.56
C SER A 171 -1.24 46.73 11.57
N ALA A 172 -1.07 46.46 12.87
CA ALA A 172 -0.81 47.44 13.92
C ALA A 172 -0.30 46.74 15.20
N PRO A 173 0.56 47.37 16.04
CA PRO A 173 1.21 46.70 17.17
C PRO A 173 0.43 46.81 18.50
N VAL A 174 0.70 45.87 19.41
CA VAL A 174 0.27 45.92 20.81
C VAL A 174 1.46 46.27 21.71
N LEU A 175 1.29 47.27 22.57
CA LEU A 175 2.26 47.65 23.60
C LEU A 175 2.03 46.84 24.89
N THR A 176 3.05 46.12 25.36
CA THR A 176 3.07 45.50 26.69
C THR A 176 4.06 46.22 27.60
N THR A 177 3.54 47.00 28.56
CA THR A 177 4.36 47.65 29.59
C THR A 177 4.71 46.69 30.71
N SER A 178 5.99 46.66 31.13
CA SER A 178 6.42 46.19 32.44
C SER A 178 7.66 46.97 32.85
N ALA A 179 7.71 47.43 34.11
CA ALA A 179 8.72 48.37 34.58
C ALA A 179 9.91 47.66 35.25
N ILE A 180 11.12 48.12 34.95
CA ILE A 180 12.34 47.80 35.71
C ILE A 180 13.01 49.11 36.12
N VAL A 181 13.59 49.12 37.33
CA VAL A 181 14.10 50.30 38.03
C VAL A 181 15.40 50.82 37.42
N ILE A 182 15.52 52.14 37.30
CA ILE A 182 16.78 52.82 37.01
C ILE A 182 17.47 53.21 38.32
N SER A 183 18.67 52.69 38.55
CA SER A 183 19.68 53.34 39.38
C SER A 183 20.86 53.72 38.47
N GLY A 184 21.32 54.97 38.57
CA GLY A 184 22.32 55.51 37.65
C GLY A 184 23.74 55.45 38.21
N ASN A 185 24.72 55.54 37.32
CA ASN A 185 25.92 56.31 37.64
C ASN A 185 26.57 56.93 36.40
N SER A 186 27.05 58.15 36.59
CA SER A 186 27.61 59.05 35.59
C SER A 186 29.00 58.62 35.11
N VAL A 187 29.36 58.95 33.86
CA VAL A 187 30.39 59.98 33.51
C VAL A 187 30.69 59.94 31.99
N THR A 188 31.08 61.10 31.46
CA THR A 188 31.39 61.41 30.06
C THR A 188 32.54 60.60 29.43
N LEU A 189 32.46 60.37 28.12
CA LEU A 189 33.62 60.24 27.23
C LEU A 189 33.71 61.45 26.29
N ASN A 190 34.93 61.85 25.97
CA ASN A 190 35.24 62.99 25.08
C ASN A 190 35.83 62.48 23.74
N ALA A 191 35.97 63.39 22.77
CA ALA A 191 36.56 63.23 21.42
C ALA A 191 37.68 62.16 21.24
N THR A 192 37.92 61.59 20.05
CA THR A 192 38.09 62.28 18.76
C THR A 192 37.98 61.32 17.56
N THR A 193 37.76 61.85 16.34
CA THR A 193 37.75 61.09 15.08
C THR A 193 39.13 60.97 14.42
N THR A 194 39.48 59.78 13.92
CA THR A 194 40.18 59.56 12.62
C THR A 194 40.28 58.05 12.32
N PRO A 195 40.18 57.60 11.05
CA PRO A 195 40.25 56.18 10.70
C PRO A 195 41.64 55.74 10.21
N VAL A 196 42.04 54.50 10.55
CA VAL A 196 43.13 53.77 9.87
C VAL A 196 42.69 52.33 9.65
N SER A 197 42.81 51.84 8.42
CA SER A 197 42.48 50.47 8.05
C SER A 197 43.69 49.55 8.18
N SER A 198 43.51 48.38 8.79
CA SER A 198 44.28 47.17 8.46
C SER A 198 43.50 45.92 8.89
N SER A 199 43.68 44.84 8.14
CA SER A 199 42.93 43.59 8.29
C SER A 199 43.63 42.60 9.22
N LEU A 200 42.88 42.01 10.15
CA LEU A 200 43.02 40.59 10.48
C LEU A 200 41.73 40.10 11.18
N ALA A 201 41.01 39.17 10.55
CA ALA A 201 39.77 38.60 11.10
C ALA A 201 39.91 37.09 11.24
N THR A 202 40.29 36.63 12.43
CA THR A 202 40.23 35.21 12.80
C THR A 202 38.79 34.82 13.10
N SER A 203 38.06 34.37 12.08
CA SER A 203 36.67 33.89 12.25
C SER A 203 36.64 32.48 12.85
N THR A 204 36.48 32.39 14.16
CA THR A 204 36.05 31.15 14.83
C THR A 204 34.58 30.88 14.49
N THR A 205 34.33 30.11 13.43
CA THR A 205 32.98 29.73 13.00
C THR A 205 32.47 28.56 13.82
N SER A 206 31.34 28.75 14.51
CA SER A 206 30.69 27.72 15.32
C SER A 206 29.95 26.70 14.46
N THR A 207 30.47 25.48 14.38
CA THR A 207 29.92 24.36 13.61
C THR A 207 28.73 23.71 14.32
N ALA A 208 27.55 24.35 14.26
CA ALA A 208 26.34 23.85 14.94
C ALA A 208 24.98 24.05 14.21
N ASN A 209 24.85 25.01 13.28
CA ASN A 209 23.53 25.45 12.75
C ASN A 209 23.44 25.48 11.20
N ALA A 210 24.19 24.63 10.48
CA ALA A 210 24.45 24.80 9.04
C ALA A 210 23.87 23.75 8.07
N VAL A 211 22.97 22.84 8.52
CA VAL A 211 22.56 21.66 7.72
C VAL A 211 21.29 21.89 6.88
N HIS A 212 20.32 22.68 7.36
CA HIS A 212 19.06 22.91 6.62
C HIS A 212 19.19 23.80 5.36
N THR A 213 20.32 24.50 5.17
CA THR A 213 20.52 25.38 4.01
C THR A 213 20.90 24.59 2.76
N GLY A 214 19.90 24.10 2.01
CA GLY A 214 20.10 23.49 0.69
C GLY A 214 19.29 22.23 0.38
N ILE A 215 18.15 22.02 1.05
CA ILE A 215 17.11 21.09 0.56
C ILE A 215 16.22 21.89 -0.40
N PRO A 216 16.02 21.47 -1.66
CA PRO A 216 15.12 22.16 -2.57
C PRO A 216 13.67 22.11 -2.07
N GLY A 217 12.93 23.21 -2.23
CA GLY A 217 11.48 23.24 -2.10
C GLY A 217 10.77 22.98 -3.43
N LEU A 218 9.47 22.68 -3.41
CA LEU A 218 8.67 22.56 -4.64
C LEU A 218 8.71 23.84 -5.51
N SER A 219 8.87 25.02 -4.89
CA SER A 219 9.02 26.31 -5.57
C SER A 219 10.31 26.48 -6.38
N ASP A 220 11.31 25.60 -6.19
CA ASP A 220 12.59 25.67 -6.89
C ASP A 220 12.55 24.95 -8.26
N PHE A 221 11.43 24.30 -8.58
CA PHE A 221 11.18 23.61 -9.85
C PHE A 221 9.95 24.17 -10.56
N THR A 222 9.98 24.16 -11.90
CA THR A 222 8.78 24.43 -12.71
C THR A 222 7.95 23.16 -12.89
N ASP A 223 6.65 23.32 -13.16
CA ASP A 223 5.73 22.19 -13.43
C ASP A 223 6.28 21.23 -14.50
N ALA A 224 6.90 21.77 -15.56
CA ALA A 224 7.52 20.97 -16.61
C ALA A 224 8.73 20.15 -16.13
N GLN A 225 9.50 20.63 -15.14
CA GLN A 225 10.60 19.87 -14.53
C GLN A 225 10.09 18.79 -13.57
N ILE A 226 8.96 19.04 -12.90
CA ILE A 226 8.29 18.06 -12.05
C ILE A 226 7.70 16.93 -12.91
N GLU A 227 6.92 17.29 -13.94
CA GLU A 227 6.19 16.35 -14.81
C GLU A 227 7.13 15.50 -15.70
N SER A 228 8.29 16.04 -16.09
CA SER A 228 9.33 15.29 -16.82
C SER A 228 10.24 14.44 -15.93
N GLY A 229 10.13 14.54 -14.60
CA GLY A 229 11.01 13.86 -13.65
C GLY A 229 12.41 14.47 -13.49
N GLU A 230 12.68 15.63 -14.09
CA GLU A 230 13.94 16.37 -13.87
C GLU A 230 14.10 16.78 -12.40
N ALA A 231 13.02 17.26 -11.77
CA ALA A 231 13.00 17.59 -10.34
C ALA A 231 13.32 16.35 -9.49
N TRP A 232 12.61 15.25 -9.70
CA TRP A 232 12.84 13.97 -9.01
C TRP A 232 14.29 13.48 -9.16
N LYS A 233 14.85 13.57 -10.37
CA LYS A 233 16.25 13.21 -10.65
C LYS A 233 17.24 14.09 -9.89
N ASN A 234 17.01 15.40 -9.84
CA ASN A 234 17.87 16.33 -9.11
C ASN A 234 17.82 16.08 -7.59
N VAL A 235 16.62 15.80 -7.05
CA VAL A 235 16.38 15.50 -5.63
C VAL A 235 17.03 14.17 -5.20
N SER A 236 16.80 13.10 -5.96
CA SER A 236 17.42 11.79 -5.71
C SER A 236 18.95 11.82 -5.85
N SER A 237 19.49 12.57 -6.83
CA SER A 237 20.93 12.79 -6.96
C SER A 237 21.53 13.52 -5.75
N LEU A 238 20.81 14.49 -5.18
CA LEU A 238 21.23 15.19 -3.96
C LEU A 238 21.20 14.27 -2.73
N ALA A 239 20.17 13.44 -2.60
CA ALA A 239 20.09 12.45 -1.52
C ALA A 239 21.22 11.41 -1.61
N LEU A 240 21.56 10.92 -2.81
CA LEU A 240 22.67 10.00 -3.02
C LEU A 240 24.03 10.64 -2.65
N GLN A 241 24.25 11.91 -2.96
CA GLN A 241 25.44 12.66 -2.52
C GLN A 241 25.50 12.82 -1.01
N ARG A 242 24.36 13.12 -0.36
CA ARG A 242 24.25 13.21 1.10
C ARG A 242 24.48 11.85 1.77
N MET A 243 24.02 10.75 1.16
CA MET A 243 24.32 9.38 1.59
C MET A 243 25.82 9.05 1.50
N GLN A 244 26.49 9.40 0.39
CA GLN A 244 27.93 9.20 0.26
C GLN A 244 28.71 10.03 1.31
N GLN A 245 28.28 11.27 1.55
CA GLN A 245 28.88 12.13 2.57
C GLN A 245 28.65 11.56 3.98
N ASP A 246 27.43 11.19 4.35
CA ASP A 246 27.12 10.60 5.65
C ASP A 246 27.95 9.34 5.90
N ALA A 247 27.92 8.39 4.95
CA ALA A 247 28.71 7.18 5.01
C ALA A 247 30.22 7.47 5.20
N SER A 248 30.77 8.51 4.57
CA SER A 248 32.19 8.88 4.74
C SER A 248 32.55 9.44 6.13
N ASN A 249 31.55 9.81 6.95
CA ASN A 249 31.76 10.34 8.31
C ASN A 249 31.57 9.29 9.42
N ARG A 250 31.02 8.10 9.11
CA ARG A 250 30.78 7.05 10.12
C ARG A 250 32.09 6.40 10.55
N THR A 251 32.36 6.36 11.86
CA THR A 251 33.64 5.88 12.41
C THR A 251 33.69 4.37 12.68
N ASP A 252 32.56 3.68 12.59
CA ASP A 252 32.43 2.23 12.74
C ASP A 252 31.54 1.74 11.58
N GLN A 253 32.08 0.91 10.70
CA GLN A 253 31.41 0.52 9.45
C GLN A 253 31.68 -0.95 9.10
N THR A 254 30.62 -1.75 9.25
CA THR A 254 30.43 -2.99 8.50
C THR A 254 30.04 -2.73 7.04
N CYS A 255 29.38 -1.60 6.78
CA CYS A 255 28.97 -1.15 5.44
C CYS A 255 29.51 0.24 5.12
N SER A 256 29.97 0.43 3.88
CA SER A 256 30.40 1.72 3.31
C SER A 256 29.68 1.99 1.98
N PHE A 257 29.66 3.24 1.49
CA PHE A 257 28.96 3.59 0.24
C PHE A 257 29.47 2.82 -0.99
N ASP A 258 30.77 2.52 -1.04
CA ASP A 258 31.42 1.80 -2.13
C ASP A 258 31.29 0.27 -2.00
N SER A 259 31.06 -0.25 -0.79
CA SER A 259 30.76 -1.67 -0.55
C SER A 259 29.26 -2.00 -0.54
N ALA A 260 28.40 -0.98 -0.46
CA ALA A 260 26.95 -1.13 -0.47
C ALA A 260 26.48 -1.74 -1.80
N SER A 261 25.70 -2.82 -1.69
CA SER A 261 25.08 -3.46 -2.85
C SER A 261 24.08 -2.51 -3.52
N VAL A 262 24.00 -2.52 -4.85
CA VAL A 262 23.14 -1.58 -5.58
C VAL A 262 21.87 -2.28 -6.04
N ARG A 263 20.72 -1.80 -5.56
CA ARG A 263 19.38 -2.11 -6.06
C ARG A 263 19.08 -1.18 -7.24
N THR A 264 18.75 -1.75 -8.39
CA THR A 264 18.69 -1.04 -9.68
C THR A 264 17.30 -1.11 -10.31
N GLU A 265 16.93 -0.11 -11.11
CA GLU A 265 15.64 -0.11 -11.82
C GLU A 265 15.57 -1.31 -12.78
N PHE A 266 14.47 -2.06 -12.75
CA PHE A 266 14.33 -3.34 -13.46
C PHE A 266 14.69 -3.26 -14.96
N ARG A 267 14.41 -2.12 -15.62
CA ARG A 267 14.69 -1.95 -17.06
C ARG A 267 16.14 -1.56 -17.35
N SER A 268 16.86 -1.05 -16.36
CA SER A 268 18.31 -0.80 -16.44
C SER A 268 19.13 -2.09 -16.30
N MET A 269 18.55 -3.17 -15.75
CA MET A 269 19.19 -4.50 -15.68
C MET A 269 19.38 -5.13 -17.05
N SER A 270 20.43 -5.96 -17.21
CA SER A 270 20.57 -6.77 -18.42
C SER A 270 19.54 -7.90 -18.47
N ASN A 271 19.21 -8.37 -19.67
CA ASN A 271 18.29 -9.49 -19.87
C ASN A 271 18.74 -10.78 -19.15
N ALA A 272 20.04 -10.96 -18.87
CA ALA A 272 20.52 -12.10 -18.08
C ALA A 272 20.14 -11.95 -16.60
N ASP A 273 20.27 -10.75 -16.04
CA ASP A 273 19.95 -10.46 -14.65
C ASP A 273 18.43 -10.46 -14.42
N ARG A 274 17.65 -9.84 -15.32
CA ARG A 274 16.18 -9.92 -15.32
C ARG A 274 15.70 -11.38 -15.34
N LYS A 275 16.38 -12.26 -16.09
CA LYS A 275 16.07 -13.70 -16.12
C LYS A 275 16.45 -14.41 -14.82
N SER A 276 17.65 -14.16 -14.30
CA SER A 276 18.12 -14.78 -13.05
C SER A 276 17.25 -14.40 -11.85
N PHE A 277 16.73 -13.18 -11.83
CA PHE A 277 15.79 -12.71 -10.80
C PHE A 277 14.44 -13.41 -10.91
N THR A 278 13.84 -13.45 -12.10
CA THR A 278 12.53 -14.11 -12.31
C THR A 278 12.59 -15.63 -12.12
N ASP A 279 13.71 -16.28 -12.44
CA ASP A 279 13.94 -17.70 -12.14
C ASP A 279 14.09 -17.97 -10.64
N ALA A 280 14.72 -17.07 -9.88
CA ALA A 280 14.84 -17.23 -8.44
C ALA A 280 13.48 -17.09 -7.74
N ILE A 281 12.59 -16.22 -8.23
CA ILE A 281 11.21 -16.11 -7.72
C ILE A 281 10.42 -17.41 -8.01
N LEU A 282 10.51 -17.93 -9.24
CA LEU A 282 9.88 -19.21 -9.58
C LEU A 282 10.40 -20.36 -8.70
N CYS A 283 11.70 -20.35 -8.36
CA CYS A 283 12.27 -21.29 -7.40
C CYS A 283 11.66 -21.17 -5.98
N LEU A 284 11.41 -19.97 -5.44
CA LEU A 284 10.69 -19.81 -4.17
C LEU A 284 9.21 -20.27 -4.25
N GLN A 285 8.63 -20.29 -5.45
CA GLN A 285 7.28 -20.77 -5.72
C GLN A 285 7.21 -22.31 -5.93
N ASP A 286 8.34 -22.96 -6.22
CA ASP A 286 8.47 -24.43 -6.32
C ASP A 286 9.06 -25.09 -5.04
N LEU A 287 9.85 -24.35 -4.25
CA LEU A 287 10.41 -24.84 -2.98
C LEU A 287 9.30 -25.03 -1.94
N PRO A 288 9.29 -26.14 -1.16
CA PRO A 288 8.31 -26.33 -0.09
C PRO A 288 8.49 -25.28 1.04
N PRO A 289 7.52 -25.13 1.95
CA PRO A 289 7.64 -24.23 3.10
C PRO A 289 8.88 -24.57 3.93
N GLN A 290 9.59 -23.56 4.45
CA GLN A 290 10.86 -23.72 5.17
C GLN A 290 10.78 -23.33 6.66
N MET A 291 9.78 -22.53 7.04
CA MET A 291 9.68 -21.91 8.37
C MET A 291 8.41 -22.34 9.12
N MET A 292 7.30 -22.53 8.41
CA MET A 292 6.04 -23.07 8.95
C MET A 292 6.20 -24.55 9.33
N THR A 293 5.78 -24.92 10.54
CA THR A 293 5.82 -26.31 11.02
C THR A 293 4.63 -27.15 10.54
N ASP A 294 4.81 -28.48 10.55
CA ASP A 294 3.72 -29.45 10.31
C ASP A 294 2.48 -29.17 11.19
N SER A 295 2.68 -28.69 12.42
CA SER A 295 1.60 -28.30 13.35
C SER A 295 0.81 -27.07 12.88
N GLU A 296 1.47 -26.10 12.27
CA GLU A 296 0.84 -24.84 11.81
C GLU A 296 0.13 -25.00 10.47
N SER A 297 0.53 -25.98 9.65
CA SER A 297 -0.09 -26.30 8.35
C SER A 297 -1.60 -26.57 8.40
N THR A 298 -2.16 -26.88 9.59
CA THR A 298 -3.60 -27.04 9.82
C THR A 298 -4.33 -25.69 9.91
N SER A 299 -3.67 -24.65 10.43
CA SER A 299 -4.18 -23.28 10.51
C SER A 299 -3.92 -22.47 9.23
N TYR A 300 -2.87 -22.84 8.49
CA TYR A 300 -2.46 -22.20 7.23
C TYR A 300 -2.58 -23.17 6.04
N PRO A 301 -3.76 -23.77 5.77
CA PRO A 301 -3.91 -24.82 4.76
C PRO A 301 -3.63 -24.33 3.33
N GLY A 302 -3.64 -23.03 3.08
CA GLY A 302 -3.26 -22.42 1.80
C GLY A 302 -1.76 -22.36 1.52
N VAL A 303 -0.88 -22.47 2.52
CA VAL A 303 0.58 -22.42 2.31
C VAL A 303 1.09 -23.71 1.68
N LYS A 304 1.78 -23.62 0.54
CA LYS A 304 2.31 -24.78 -0.24
C LYS A 304 3.78 -24.66 -0.61
N ASN A 305 4.33 -23.45 -0.66
CA ASN A 305 5.72 -23.18 -1.02
C ASN A 305 6.35 -22.07 -0.15
N ARG A 306 7.64 -21.77 -0.32
CA ARG A 306 8.35 -20.70 0.41
C ARG A 306 7.77 -19.32 0.10
N HIS A 307 7.32 -19.06 -1.13
CA HIS A 307 6.65 -17.79 -1.48
C HIS A 307 5.34 -17.58 -0.69
N ASP A 308 4.56 -18.63 -0.49
CA ASP A 308 3.31 -18.59 0.28
C ASP A 308 3.57 -18.24 1.76
N GLU A 309 4.75 -18.53 2.33
CA GLU A 309 5.10 -18.13 3.70
C GLU A 309 5.24 -16.61 3.84
N PHE A 310 5.76 -15.92 2.82
CA PHE A 310 5.75 -14.47 2.71
C PHE A 310 4.31 -13.94 2.58
N VAL A 311 3.50 -14.55 1.70
CA VAL A 311 2.10 -14.16 1.48
C VAL A 311 1.28 -14.32 2.77
N ALA A 312 1.35 -15.47 3.44
CA ALA A 312 0.64 -15.75 4.70
C ALA A 312 1.07 -14.80 5.83
N THR A 313 2.36 -14.46 5.91
CA THR A 313 2.86 -13.48 6.89
C THR A 313 2.22 -12.11 6.67
N HIS A 314 2.24 -11.59 5.43
CA HIS A 314 1.66 -10.28 5.11
C HIS A 314 0.13 -10.25 5.33
N ILE A 315 -0.58 -11.33 4.97
CA ILE A 315 -2.01 -11.51 5.26
C ILE A 315 -2.26 -11.48 6.78
N ASN A 316 -1.47 -12.22 7.56
CA ASN A 316 -1.64 -12.34 9.01
C ASN A 316 -1.34 -11.02 9.74
N MET A 317 -0.41 -10.22 9.20
CA MET A 317 0.08 -8.99 9.83
C MET A 317 -0.54 -7.70 9.26
N THR A 318 -1.44 -7.77 8.26
CA THR A 318 -1.86 -6.58 7.47
C THR A 318 -2.31 -5.38 8.32
N TYR A 319 -3.05 -5.62 9.41
CA TYR A 319 -3.57 -4.59 10.32
C TYR A 319 -2.53 -4.06 11.35
N ASN A 320 -1.30 -4.57 11.31
CA ASN A 320 -0.19 -4.20 12.20
C ASN A 320 1.03 -3.67 11.44
N ILE A 321 0.96 -3.57 10.10
CA ILE A 321 2.09 -3.17 9.22
C ILE A 321 1.69 -2.06 8.22
N HIS A 322 0.48 -1.53 8.31
CA HIS A 322 -0.08 -0.49 7.45
C HIS A 322 -0.77 0.56 8.30
N MET A 323 -0.53 1.84 8.01
CA MET A 323 -0.87 2.97 8.89
C MET A 323 -0.41 2.79 10.34
N THR A 324 0.74 2.13 10.48
CA THR A 324 1.52 1.94 11.71
C THR A 324 2.85 2.69 11.60
N ALA A 325 3.51 2.95 12.73
CA ALA A 325 4.82 3.61 12.73
C ALA A 325 5.92 2.79 12.02
N ASP A 326 5.79 1.47 12.01
CA ASP A 326 6.77 0.56 11.43
C ASP A 326 6.52 0.23 9.95
N PHE A 327 5.42 0.67 9.32
CA PHE A 327 5.05 0.36 7.91
C PHE A 327 6.26 0.38 6.95
N LEU A 328 7.07 1.45 6.99
CA LEU A 328 8.24 1.62 6.13
C LEU A 328 9.40 0.65 6.47
N ALA A 329 9.67 0.44 7.76
CA ALA A 329 10.76 -0.41 8.23
C ALA A 329 10.42 -1.91 8.12
N TRP A 330 9.16 -2.27 8.37
CA TRP A 330 8.63 -3.62 8.18
C TRP A 330 8.74 -4.02 6.72
N HIS A 331 8.23 -3.20 5.79
CA HIS A 331 8.32 -3.49 4.35
C HIS A 331 9.75 -3.49 3.84
N ARG A 332 10.63 -2.61 4.36
CA ARG A 332 12.07 -2.65 4.08
C ARG A 332 12.70 -4.00 4.45
N ASN A 333 12.41 -4.53 5.64
CA ASN A 333 12.95 -5.82 6.07
C ASN A 333 12.33 -6.98 5.31
N TYR A 334 11.01 -6.97 5.10
CA TYR A 334 10.27 -8.00 4.36
C TYR A 334 10.84 -8.22 2.94
N ILE A 335 11.11 -7.13 2.20
CA ILE A 335 11.75 -7.25 0.88
C ILE A 335 13.25 -7.57 0.95
N TYR A 336 13.93 -7.23 2.05
CA TYR A 336 15.34 -7.61 2.27
C TYR A 336 15.49 -9.10 2.57
N GLU A 337 14.62 -9.69 3.38
CA GLU A 337 14.60 -11.13 3.66
C GLU A 337 14.15 -11.94 2.43
N PHE A 338 13.20 -11.40 1.64
CA PHE A 338 12.90 -11.96 0.31
C PHE A 338 14.13 -11.97 -0.59
N GLU A 339 14.90 -10.87 -0.61
CA GLU A 339 16.18 -10.80 -1.32
C GLU A 339 17.21 -11.81 -0.79
N GLN A 340 17.24 -12.06 0.53
CA GLN A 340 18.12 -13.06 1.13
C GLN A 340 17.70 -14.48 0.74
N ASP A 341 16.41 -14.79 0.64
CA ASP A 341 15.95 -16.11 0.22
C ASP A 341 16.18 -16.38 -1.28
N LEU A 342 15.96 -15.38 -2.14
CA LEU A 342 16.37 -15.46 -3.54
C LEU A 342 17.87 -15.81 -3.66
N LYS A 343 18.71 -15.18 -2.84
CA LYS A 343 20.17 -15.41 -2.79
C LYS A 343 20.55 -16.78 -2.21
N ASN A 344 20.08 -17.09 -1.01
CA ASN A 344 20.54 -18.21 -0.20
C ASN A 344 19.85 -19.55 -0.53
N GLN A 345 18.57 -19.52 -0.94
CA GLN A 345 17.82 -20.73 -1.28
C GLN A 345 17.80 -20.98 -2.80
N CYS A 346 17.71 -19.92 -3.60
CA CYS A 346 17.53 -20.01 -5.05
C CYS A 346 18.75 -19.57 -5.89
N GLY A 347 19.87 -19.22 -5.25
CA GLY A 347 21.14 -18.95 -5.93
C GLY A 347 21.19 -17.67 -6.77
N TYR A 348 20.30 -16.72 -6.51
CA TYR A 348 20.33 -15.40 -7.14
C TYR A 348 21.62 -14.65 -6.77
N THR A 349 22.31 -14.07 -7.75
CA THR A 349 23.56 -13.32 -7.52
C THR A 349 23.43 -11.82 -7.75
N GLY A 350 22.25 -11.34 -8.18
CA GLY A 350 21.95 -9.91 -8.28
C GLY A 350 21.44 -9.34 -6.95
N ASN A 351 20.93 -8.12 -6.98
CA ASN A 351 20.22 -7.50 -5.84
C ASN A 351 18.74 -7.30 -6.21
N LEU A 352 17.89 -7.00 -5.23
CA LEU A 352 16.46 -6.77 -5.50
C LEU A 352 16.27 -5.55 -6.41
N PRO A 353 15.63 -5.69 -7.59
CA PRO A 353 15.35 -4.55 -8.45
C PRO A 353 14.07 -3.82 -8.01
N TYR A 354 13.98 -2.54 -8.38
CA TYR A 354 12.77 -1.74 -8.17
C TYR A 354 12.08 -1.39 -9.47
N TRP A 355 10.79 -1.07 -9.38
CA TRP A 355 9.97 -0.64 -10.51
C TRP A 355 9.64 0.86 -10.39
N ASP A 356 10.22 1.67 -11.27
CA ASP A 356 9.92 3.11 -11.32
C ASP A 356 8.62 3.35 -12.13
N TRP A 357 7.48 3.30 -11.44
CA TRP A 357 6.15 3.51 -12.03
C TRP A 357 6.01 4.86 -12.73
N SER A 358 6.79 5.88 -12.32
CA SER A 358 6.66 7.24 -12.85
C SER A 358 7.12 7.36 -14.30
N ARG A 359 7.97 6.43 -14.75
CA ARG A 359 8.27 6.22 -16.18
C ARG A 359 7.10 5.62 -16.97
N ASP A 360 6.22 4.88 -16.31
CA ASP A 360 5.09 4.15 -16.90
C ASP A 360 3.76 4.88 -16.74
N ALA A 361 3.71 5.95 -15.94
CA ALA A 361 2.49 6.59 -15.47
C ALA A 361 1.46 6.94 -16.56
N GLN A 362 1.92 7.31 -17.75
CA GLN A 362 1.07 7.67 -18.89
C GLN A 362 0.70 6.50 -19.80
N ALA A 363 1.50 5.41 -19.80
CA ALA A 363 1.46 4.33 -20.78
C ALA A 363 1.81 2.98 -20.14
N LEU A 364 1.16 2.64 -19.03
CA LEU A 364 1.43 1.45 -18.22
C LEU A 364 1.41 0.15 -19.06
N ASN A 365 0.44 0.06 -19.97
CA ASN A 365 0.26 -1.02 -20.93
C ASN A 365 1.39 -1.15 -21.99
N GLU A 366 2.33 -0.20 -22.06
CA GLU A 366 3.49 -0.22 -22.97
C GLU A 366 4.82 -0.49 -22.23
N SER A 367 4.80 -0.63 -20.90
CA SER A 367 6.01 -0.87 -20.11
C SER A 367 6.70 -2.19 -20.45
N GLU A 368 8.02 -2.16 -20.54
CA GLU A 368 8.87 -3.35 -20.71
C GLU A 368 8.64 -4.42 -19.64
N LEU A 369 8.16 -4.06 -18.45
CA LEU A 369 7.82 -5.04 -17.40
C LEU A 369 6.71 -6.00 -17.85
N PHE A 370 5.83 -5.56 -18.77
CA PHE A 370 4.58 -6.24 -19.11
C PHE A 370 4.49 -6.76 -20.55
N ASN A 371 5.62 -6.74 -21.28
CA ASN A 371 5.65 -7.13 -22.70
C ASN A 371 5.43 -8.63 -22.95
N GLY A 372 5.39 -9.47 -21.91
CA GLY A 372 5.15 -10.92 -22.00
C GLY A 372 6.35 -11.76 -22.49
N ASP A 373 7.52 -11.15 -22.66
CA ASP A 373 8.73 -11.90 -23.00
C ASP A 373 9.36 -12.59 -21.76
N LYS A 374 10.35 -13.47 -22.00
CA LYS A 374 10.97 -14.28 -20.93
C LYS A 374 11.86 -13.50 -19.95
N PHE A 375 12.05 -12.20 -20.16
CA PHE A 375 12.82 -11.26 -19.36
C PHE A 375 11.93 -10.19 -18.70
N SER A 376 10.60 -10.26 -18.89
CA SER A 376 9.60 -9.38 -18.28
C SER A 376 9.09 -9.95 -16.94
N MET A 377 8.29 -9.17 -16.22
CA MET A 377 7.58 -9.63 -15.02
C MET A 377 6.28 -10.38 -15.35
N GLY A 378 6.22 -11.08 -16.48
CA GLY A 378 4.97 -11.59 -17.07
C GLY A 378 4.29 -10.56 -17.99
N SER A 379 3.17 -10.94 -18.62
CA SER A 379 2.33 -10.01 -19.37
C SER A 379 1.28 -9.31 -18.47
N ASN A 380 0.43 -8.48 -19.09
CA ASN A 380 -0.91 -8.22 -18.56
C ASN A 380 -1.74 -9.54 -18.54
N GLY A 381 -2.90 -9.50 -17.90
CA GLY A 381 -3.90 -10.57 -18.00
C GLY A 381 -4.56 -10.66 -19.38
N GLN A 382 -5.23 -11.78 -19.64
CA GLN A 382 -6.12 -11.93 -20.79
C GLN A 382 -7.19 -10.83 -20.78
N TYR A 383 -7.48 -10.24 -21.93
CA TYR A 383 -8.46 -9.16 -22.04
C TYR A 383 -9.90 -9.69 -21.83
N VAL A 384 -10.58 -9.15 -20.84
CA VAL A 384 -12.01 -9.43 -20.55
C VAL A 384 -12.84 -8.23 -20.99
N ALA A 385 -13.58 -8.41 -22.08
CA ALA A 385 -14.46 -7.43 -22.70
C ALA A 385 -15.71 -7.13 -21.85
N ASP A 386 -16.42 -6.05 -22.21
CA ASP A 386 -17.73 -5.66 -21.68
C ASP A 386 -17.84 -5.51 -20.15
N ARG A 387 -16.71 -5.34 -19.46
CA ARG A 387 -16.66 -5.03 -18.02
C ARG A 387 -17.15 -3.61 -17.73
N SER A 388 -17.88 -3.47 -16.63
CA SER A 388 -18.34 -2.19 -16.09
C SER A 388 -17.25 -1.46 -15.31
N TYR A 389 -17.49 -0.18 -15.01
CA TYR A 389 -16.73 0.52 -13.96
C TYR A 389 -16.99 -0.11 -12.59
N THR A 390 -15.99 -0.02 -11.71
CA THR A 390 -16.04 -0.51 -10.33
C THR A 390 -16.03 0.66 -9.36
N TYR A 391 -16.87 0.58 -8.32
CA TYR A 391 -16.96 1.58 -7.26
C TYR A 391 -16.36 1.07 -5.95
N LEU A 392 -15.34 1.77 -5.46
CA LEU A 392 -14.69 1.51 -4.18
C LEU A 392 -15.35 2.38 -3.11
N GLY A 393 -16.07 1.74 -2.19
CA GLY A 393 -16.83 2.46 -1.16
C GLY A 393 -15.97 3.26 -0.20
N THR A 394 -14.81 2.72 0.19
CA THR A 394 -13.89 3.33 1.17
C THR A 394 -13.21 4.58 0.61
N GLN A 395 -12.67 4.48 -0.61
CA GLN A 395 -12.03 5.59 -1.33
C GLN A 395 -13.04 6.52 -2.05
N ASN A 396 -14.32 6.15 -2.09
CA ASN A 396 -15.41 6.87 -2.78
C ASN A 396 -15.08 7.18 -4.26
N ILE A 397 -14.45 6.22 -4.95
CA ILE A 397 -13.99 6.35 -6.35
C ILE A 397 -14.66 5.33 -7.25
N ASN A 398 -15.08 5.76 -8.44
CA ASN A 398 -15.63 4.91 -9.50
C ASN A 398 -14.69 4.93 -10.70
N PHE A 399 -14.00 3.81 -10.98
CA PHE A 399 -12.90 3.73 -11.94
C PHE A 399 -13.20 2.74 -13.08
N PRO A 400 -12.63 2.97 -14.29
CA PRO A 400 -12.84 2.07 -15.43
C PRO A 400 -12.07 0.75 -15.26
N PRO A 401 -12.51 -0.34 -15.91
CA PRO A 401 -11.67 -1.53 -16.07
C PRO A 401 -10.40 -1.18 -16.86
N GLY A 402 -9.31 -1.89 -16.56
CA GLY A 402 -8.04 -1.76 -17.26
C GLY A 402 -8.01 -2.54 -18.58
N THR A 403 -6.79 -2.86 -19.02
CA THR A 403 -6.53 -3.46 -20.34
C THR A 403 -6.40 -5.00 -20.33
N GLY A 404 -6.71 -5.66 -19.21
CA GLY A 404 -6.64 -7.11 -19.01
C GLY A 404 -7.94 -7.66 -18.40
N GLY A 405 -7.84 -8.23 -17.18
CA GLY A 405 -8.98 -8.75 -16.40
C GLY A 405 -9.01 -10.27 -16.21
N GLY A 406 -8.02 -11.00 -16.74
CA GLY A 406 -7.91 -12.46 -16.65
C GLY A 406 -6.49 -12.94 -16.34
N CYS A 407 -6.23 -14.24 -16.47
CA CYS A 407 -4.91 -14.81 -16.18
C CYS A 407 -3.78 -14.16 -17.01
N VAL A 408 -2.62 -13.93 -16.40
CA VAL A 408 -1.36 -13.58 -17.09
C VAL A 408 -1.01 -14.69 -18.07
N TYR A 409 -0.84 -14.34 -19.35
CA TYR A 409 -0.83 -15.32 -20.45
C TYR A 409 0.53 -15.56 -21.09
N SER A 410 1.55 -14.75 -20.75
CA SER A 410 2.92 -14.92 -21.25
C SER A 410 3.95 -14.36 -20.26
N GLY A 411 5.24 -14.59 -20.54
CA GLY A 411 6.35 -14.34 -19.62
C GLY A 411 6.45 -15.36 -18.46
N PRO A 412 7.41 -15.18 -17.54
CA PRO A 412 7.80 -16.21 -16.56
C PRO A 412 6.65 -16.73 -15.68
N PHE A 413 5.79 -15.84 -15.19
CA PHE A 413 4.73 -16.18 -14.23
C PHE A 413 3.40 -16.63 -14.86
N SER A 414 3.37 -16.91 -16.17
CA SER A 414 2.14 -17.33 -16.87
C SER A 414 1.60 -18.71 -16.49
N ASN A 415 2.41 -19.57 -15.86
CA ASN A 415 1.98 -20.86 -15.29
C ASN A 415 1.99 -20.88 -13.76
N TYR A 416 2.29 -19.74 -13.11
CA TYR A 416 2.35 -19.66 -11.65
C TYR A 416 0.94 -19.69 -11.04
N THR A 417 0.80 -20.43 -9.93
CA THR A 417 -0.44 -20.64 -9.19
C THR A 417 -0.36 -19.94 -7.84
N THR A 418 -1.23 -18.95 -7.62
CA THR A 418 -1.42 -18.26 -6.34
C THR A 418 -2.33 -19.10 -5.45
N ASN A 419 -1.91 -19.41 -4.22
CA ASN A 419 -2.57 -20.43 -3.39
C ASN A 419 -3.52 -19.89 -2.31
N MET A 420 -3.49 -18.58 -2.01
CA MET A 420 -4.28 -17.95 -0.94
C MET A 420 -5.00 -16.68 -1.42
N GLY A 421 -6.01 -16.25 -0.66
CA GLY A 421 -6.91 -15.15 -1.01
C GLY A 421 -7.79 -15.44 -2.23
N PRO A 422 -8.46 -14.44 -2.84
CA PRO A 422 -8.52 -13.05 -2.35
C PRO A 422 -9.32 -12.95 -1.05
N ILE A 423 -9.14 -11.87 -0.32
CA ILE A 423 -9.70 -11.63 1.02
C ILE A 423 -10.58 -10.37 1.00
N ASP A 424 -10.13 -9.31 0.33
CA ASP A 424 -10.83 -8.02 0.25
C ASP A 424 -10.86 -7.45 -1.19
N SER A 425 -10.80 -8.32 -2.21
CA SER A 425 -11.06 -7.92 -3.60
C SER A 425 -12.55 -7.57 -3.76
N PRO A 426 -12.90 -6.47 -4.45
CA PRO A 426 -14.28 -6.14 -4.79
C PRO A 426 -14.80 -6.87 -6.04
N TYR A 427 -13.98 -7.73 -6.66
CA TYR A 427 -14.31 -8.44 -7.91
C TYR A 427 -14.62 -9.92 -7.73
N ASP A 428 -13.88 -10.58 -6.84
CA ASP A 428 -13.85 -12.04 -6.72
C ASP A 428 -14.73 -12.57 -5.57
N ASN A 429 -14.92 -13.88 -5.54
CA ASN A 429 -15.49 -14.57 -4.39
C ASN A 429 -14.38 -14.76 -3.35
N ASN A 430 -14.23 -13.81 -2.43
CA ASN A 430 -13.25 -13.87 -1.34
C ASN A 430 -13.40 -15.14 -0.49
N VAL A 431 -12.29 -15.63 0.05
CA VAL A 431 -12.25 -16.89 0.82
C VAL A 431 -13.04 -16.81 2.13
N ASN A 432 -13.58 -17.94 2.60
CA ASN A 432 -14.38 -17.96 3.84
C ASN A 432 -13.49 -17.87 5.09
N ASN A 433 -12.30 -18.47 5.04
CA ASN A 433 -11.26 -18.32 6.05
C ASN A 433 -10.00 -17.75 5.40
N THR A 434 -9.35 -16.82 6.09
CA THR A 434 -8.19 -16.02 5.65
C THR A 434 -7.06 -16.82 4.96
N PHE A 435 -6.81 -18.06 5.38
CA PHE A 435 -5.74 -18.92 4.86
C PHE A 435 -6.26 -20.18 4.13
N ASP A 436 -7.52 -20.19 3.66
CA ASP A 436 -8.05 -21.28 2.83
C ASP A 436 -7.20 -21.51 1.57
N TYR A 437 -7.07 -22.78 1.16
CA TYR A 437 -6.36 -23.14 -0.07
C TYR A 437 -7.24 -22.87 -1.29
N ASN A 438 -6.88 -21.82 -2.06
CA ASN A 438 -7.61 -21.36 -3.24
C ASN A 438 -6.69 -21.21 -4.47
N PRO A 439 -6.20 -22.34 -5.03
CA PRO A 439 -5.25 -22.35 -6.14
C PRO A 439 -5.87 -21.81 -7.43
N ARG A 440 -5.32 -20.70 -7.93
CA ARG A 440 -5.75 -20.02 -9.17
C ARG A 440 -4.56 -19.39 -9.90
N CYS A 441 -4.74 -19.00 -11.15
CA CYS A 441 -3.71 -18.30 -11.92
C CYS A 441 -3.42 -16.91 -11.33
N LEU A 442 -2.23 -16.37 -11.59
CA LEU A 442 -1.98 -14.93 -11.44
C LEU A 442 -2.84 -14.15 -12.45
N VAL A 443 -3.59 -13.15 -11.99
CA VAL A 443 -4.53 -12.31 -12.74
C VAL A 443 -4.03 -10.87 -12.72
N ARG A 444 -4.15 -10.17 -13.86
CA ARG A 444 -3.84 -8.73 -13.96
C ARG A 444 -4.80 -8.00 -14.88
N ASP A 445 -4.96 -6.71 -14.63
CA ASP A 445 -5.78 -5.80 -15.39
C ASP A 445 -5.13 -4.41 -15.48
N LEU A 446 -3.91 -4.33 -16.03
CA LEU A 446 -3.10 -3.10 -16.00
C LEU A 446 -3.91 -1.85 -16.36
N ASN A 447 -4.00 -0.94 -15.39
CA ASN A 447 -4.98 0.14 -15.39
C ASN A 447 -4.34 1.54 -15.30
N ASN A 448 -4.27 2.22 -16.45
CA ASN A 448 -3.68 3.56 -16.56
C ASN A 448 -4.45 4.64 -15.76
N PHE A 449 -5.67 4.36 -15.28
CA PHE A 449 -6.41 5.27 -14.39
C PHE A 449 -5.61 5.57 -13.12
N PHE A 450 -5.08 4.56 -12.45
CA PHE A 450 -4.31 4.77 -11.22
C PHE A 450 -2.92 5.36 -11.52
N SER A 451 -2.23 4.83 -12.54
CA SER A 451 -0.86 5.26 -12.85
C SER A 451 -0.74 6.74 -13.23
N SER A 452 -1.72 7.26 -13.97
CA SER A 452 -1.76 8.65 -14.41
C SER A 452 -2.14 9.67 -13.32
N GLN A 453 -2.70 9.20 -12.19
CA GLN A 453 -3.19 10.05 -11.10
C GLN A 453 -2.35 9.97 -9.82
N TYR A 454 -1.78 8.79 -9.50
CA TYR A 454 -1.17 8.50 -8.20
C TYR A 454 0.33 8.15 -8.25
N ASN A 455 0.87 7.80 -9.42
CA ASN A 455 2.24 7.30 -9.55
C ASN A 455 3.12 8.10 -10.52
N THR A 456 2.71 9.31 -10.91
CA THR A 456 3.50 10.21 -11.76
C THR A 456 4.72 10.77 -11.02
N TYR A 457 5.69 11.34 -11.76
CA TYR A 457 6.81 12.08 -11.15
C TYR A 457 6.36 13.25 -10.27
N ARG A 458 5.18 13.83 -10.55
CA ARG A 458 4.56 14.84 -9.68
C ARG A 458 4.19 14.25 -8.33
N ASN A 459 3.48 13.11 -8.29
CA ASN A 459 3.11 12.46 -7.03
C ASN A 459 4.33 12.14 -6.16
N VAL A 460 5.42 11.65 -6.77
CA VAL A 460 6.67 11.32 -6.04
C VAL A 460 7.43 12.57 -5.59
N THR A 461 7.49 13.62 -6.42
CA THR A 461 8.20 14.87 -6.07
C THR A 461 7.44 15.65 -4.99
N ASP A 462 6.11 15.77 -5.13
CA ASP A 462 5.23 16.46 -4.19
C ASP A 462 5.25 15.77 -2.82
N LEU A 463 5.28 14.43 -2.78
CA LEU A 463 5.44 13.65 -1.54
C LEU A 463 6.79 13.92 -0.85
N VAL A 464 7.91 13.86 -1.59
CA VAL A 464 9.26 13.91 -0.99
C VAL A 464 9.71 15.33 -0.61
N LEU A 465 9.21 16.36 -1.30
CA LEU A 465 9.52 17.77 -1.04
C LEU A 465 8.43 18.53 -0.29
N GLY A 466 7.17 18.09 -0.36
CA GLY A 466 6.07 18.66 0.41
C GLY A 466 6.15 18.25 1.88
N GLU A 467 6.30 16.94 2.15
CA GLU A 467 6.24 16.44 3.51
C GLU A 467 7.60 16.32 4.20
N THR A 468 7.72 16.97 5.36
CA THR A 468 8.94 17.04 6.16
C THR A 468 8.88 16.27 7.47
N ALA A 469 7.69 15.87 7.92
CA ALA A 469 7.46 15.04 9.09
C ALA A 469 7.13 13.60 8.66
N ILE A 470 7.56 12.61 9.45
CA ILE A 470 7.41 11.19 9.09
C ILE A 470 5.95 10.73 9.08
N GLY A 471 5.13 11.14 10.06
CA GLY A 471 3.70 10.79 10.11
C GLY A 471 2.94 11.29 8.88
N ASN A 472 3.21 12.51 8.42
CA ASN A 472 2.63 13.00 7.17
C ASN A 472 3.17 12.24 5.95
N PHE A 473 4.49 12.08 5.84
CA PHE A 473 5.14 11.42 4.70
C PHE A 473 4.61 9.99 4.51
N GLN A 474 4.57 9.18 5.57
CA GLN A 474 4.05 7.81 5.49
C GLN A 474 2.54 7.76 5.21
N SER A 475 1.75 8.71 5.73
CA SER A 475 0.29 8.73 5.54
C SER A 475 -0.10 9.19 4.13
N LEU A 476 0.56 10.22 3.59
CA LEU A 476 0.37 10.67 2.21
C LEU A 476 0.89 9.63 1.19
N MET A 477 1.99 8.93 1.52
CA MET A 477 2.49 7.80 0.73
C MET A 477 1.46 6.67 0.63
N GLN A 478 0.77 6.35 1.74
CA GLN A 478 -0.22 5.26 1.83
C GLN A 478 -1.63 5.63 1.35
N GLY A 479 -1.95 6.93 1.21
CA GLY A 479 -3.25 7.40 0.73
C GLY A 479 -4.25 7.82 1.81
N TYR A 480 -3.75 8.23 2.98
CA TYR A 480 -4.57 8.57 4.16
C TYR A 480 -4.53 10.08 4.49
N LEU A 481 -4.03 10.92 3.59
CA LEU A 481 -4.04 12.39 3.70
C LEU A 481 -4.59 13.07 2.44
N ASP A 482 -5.19 14.25 2.67
CA ASP A 482 -5.83 15.11 1.68
C ASP A 482 -6.86 14.39 0.77
N ASP A 483 -7.16 14.96 -0.39
CA ASP A 483 -8.04 14.37 -1.41
C ASP A 483 -7.31 13.29 -2.26
N ASN A 484 -6.29 12.61 -1.68
CA ASN A 484 -5.47 11.59 -2.33
C ASN A 484 -5.64 10.21 -1.66
N PRO A 485 -6.74 9.47 -1.95
CA PRO A 485 -7.13 8.26 -1.21
C PRO A 485 -6.33 6.99 -1.58
N PHE A 486 -5.14 7.15 -2.16
CA PHE A 486 -4.27 6.05 -2.61
C PHE A 486 -2.78 6.30 -2.37
N GLY A 487 -2.29 7.54 -2.55
CA GLY A 487 -0.85 7.80 -2.48
C GLY A 487 -0.05 7.02 -3.52
N VAL A 488 1.28 7.04 -3.41
CA VAL A 488 2.15 6.27 -4.33
C VAL A 488 2.13 4.76 -4.02
N HIS A 489 1.89 4.38 -2.76
CA HIS A 489 1.79 2.99 -2.32
C HIS A 489 0.48 2.33 -2.76
N GLY A 490 -0.67 2.84 -2.29
CA GLY A 490 -1.97 2.34 -2.73
C GLY A 490 -2.12 2.45 -4.25
N GLY A 491 -1.74 3.59 -4.84
CA GLY A 491 -1.74 3.76 -6.29
C GLY A 491 -0.93 2.67 -7.00
N GLY A 492 0.30 2.41 -6.53
CA GLY A 492 1.23 1.45 -7.12
C GLY A 492 0.82 -0.02 -6.97
N HIS A 493 -0.07 -0.36 -6.03
CA HIS A 493 -0.75 -1.67 -5.97
C HIS A 493 -1.89 -1.73 -6.99
N TRP A 494 -2.74 -0.69 -7.01
CA TRP A 494 -3.89 -0.57 -7.92
C TRP A 494 -3.52 -0.39 -9.40
N LEU A 495 -2.23 -0.18 -9.73
CA LEU A 495 -1.69 -0.36 -11.09
C LEU A 495 -1.96 -1.77 -11.65
N GLY A 496 -2.02 -2.80 -10.79
CA GLY A 496 -2.43 -4.15 -11.16
C GLY A 496 -3.86 -4.24 -11.69
N GLY A 497 -4.71 -3.26 -11.35
CA GLY A 497 -6.13 -3.21 -11.70
C GLY A 497 -6.97 -4.28 -11.01
N GLY A 498 -8.16 -4.52 -11.55
CA GLY A 498 -9.19 -5.32 -10.88
C GLY A 498 -10.03 -6.19 -11.84
N PRO A 499 -10.14 -7.51 -11.60
CA PRO A 499 -9.41 -8.27 -10.58
C PRO A 499 -7.90 -8.29 -10.86
N SER A 500 -7.09 -8.26 -9.81
CA SER A 500 -5.70 -8.70 -9.82
C SER A 500 -5.31 -9.17 -8.42
N GLN A 501 -4.24 -9.95 -8.29
CA GLN A 501 -3.73 -10.23 -6.95
C GLN A 501 -3.10 -9.00 -6.30
N LEU A 502 -2.51 -8.08 -7.08
CA LEU A 502 -1.79 -6.91 -6.55
C LEU A 502 -2.73 -5.87 -5.89
N GLU A 503 -4.02 -5.79 -6.25
CA GLU A 503 -4.99 -4.91 -5.57
C GLU A 503 -5.39 -5.38 -4.15
N ASP A 504 -5.29 -6.68 -3.85
CA ASP A 504 -5.84 -7.26 -2.62
C ASP A 504 -4.97 -6.89 -1.41
N PHE A 505 -5.49 -5.99 -0.57
CA PHE A 505 -4.75 -5.36 0.53
C PHE A 505 -4.06 -6.36 1.48
N HIS A 506 -4.63 -7.55 1.66
CA HIS A 506 -4.06 -8.60 2.49
C HIS A 506 -3.05 -9.47 1.75
N SER A 507 -3.35 -9.84 0.51
CA SER A 507 -2.67 -10.92 -0.22
C SER A 507 -1.91 -10.47 -1.48
N SER A 508 -1.67 -9.16 -1.63
CA SER A 508 -0.90 -8.57 -2.72
C SER A 508 0.51 -9.12 -2.99
N PRO A 509 1.26 -9.68 -2.01
CA PRO A 509 2.50 -10.42 -2.31
C PRO A 509 2.31 -11.67 -3.17
N ASN A 510 1.08 -12.14 -3.42
CA ASN A 510 0.83 -13.15 -4.44
C ASN A 510 1.32 -12.72 -5.82
N ASP A 511 1.29 -11.43 -6.19
CA ASP A 511 1.93 -10.96 -7.43
C ASP A 511 3.40 -10.61 -7.15
N PRO A 512 4.38 -11.25 -7.84
CA PRO A 512 5.80 -10.89 -7.71
C PRO A 512 6.15 -9.42 -7.94
N LEU A 513 5.27 -8.62 -8.56
CA LEU A 513 5.41 -7.17 -8.65
C LEU A 513 5.46 -6.47 -7.28
N PHE A 514 4.86 -7.04 -6.24
CA PHE A 514 4.86 -6.50 -4.87
C PHE A 514 6.28 -6.15 -4.39
N PHE A 515 7.27 -7.01 -4.65
CA PHE A 515 8.63 -6.82 -4.17
C PHE A 515 9.36 -5.70 -4.93
N LEU A 516 9.10 -5.53 -6.23
CA LEU A 516 9.65 -4.42 -7.03
C LEU A 516 8.93 -3.09 -6.73
N HIS A 517 7.63 -3.18 -6.40
CA HIS A 517 6.84 -2.06 -5.90
C HIS A 517 7.44 -1.55 -4.58
N HIS A 518 7.56 -2.42 -3.58
CA HIS A 518 8.06 -2.03 -2.26
C HIS A 518 9.54 -1.65 -2.27
N ALA A 519 10.35 -2.17 -3.19
CA ALA A 519 11.70 -1.66 -3.44
C ALA A 519 11.70 -0.20 -3.96
N ASN A 520 10.69 0.23 -4.71
CA ASN A 520 10.58 1.65 -5.10
C ASN A 520 9.97 2.52 -3.96
N ILE A 521 9.09 1.97 -3.12
CA ILE A 521 8.65 2.62 -1.87
C ILE A 521 9.84 2.88 -0.94
N ASP A 522 10.66 1.86 -0.69
CA ASP A 522 11.87 1.96 0.10
C ASP A 522 12.89 2.93 -0.53
N ARG A 523 13.04 2.94 -1.86
CA ARG A 523 13.84 3.95 -2.57
C ARG A 523 13.34 5.38 -2.31
N ILE A 524 12.03 5.61 -2.35
CA ILE A 524 11.43 6.92 -2.11
C ILE A 524 11.64 7.36 -0.65
N TRP A 525 11.48 6.44 0.31
CA TRP A 525 11.81 6.70 1.73
C TRP A 525 13.30 6.96 1.94
N THR A 526 14.18 6.18 1.31
CA THR A 526 15.64 6.37 1.36
C THR A 526 16.04 7.76 0.85
N VAL A 527 15.48 8.21 -0.29
CA VAL A 527 15.69 9.58 -0.78
C VAL A 527 15.20 10.60 0.24
N TRP A 528 14.01 10.41 0.82
CA TRP A 528 13.46 11.31 1.84
C TRP A 528 14.33 11.37 3.10
N GLN A 529 14.84 10.24 3.62
CA GLN A 529 15.74 10.19 4.78
C GLN A 529 17.03 10.98 4.50
N TYR A 530 17.71 10.67 3.40
CA TYR A 530 19.01 11.26 3.09
C TYR A 530 18.95 12.73 2.62
N LEU A 531 17.77 13.30 2.37
CA LEU A 531 17.63 14.76 2.27
C LEU A 531 17.91 15.49 3.59
N ASP A 532 17.65 14.91 4.76
CA ASP A 532 17.95 15.53 6.05
C ASP A 532 18.25 14.48 7.14
N VAL A 533 19.32 13.70 6.95
CA VAL A 533 19.76 12.59 7.82
C VAL A 533 19.67 12.95 9.32
N ALA A 534 20.12 14.14 9.69
CA ALA A 534 20.18 14.60 11.08
C ALA A 534 18.81 14.69 11.78
N ASN A 535 17.72 14.84 11.02
CA ASN A 535 16.36 14.97 11.54
C ASN A 535 15.42 13.84 11.07
N ARG A 536 15.75 13.17 9.97
CA ARG A 536 14.89 12.19 9.27
C ARG A 536 15.37 10.75 9.38
N GLN A 537 16.64 10.49 9.71
CA GLN A 537 17.14 9.11 9.75
C GLN A 537 16.36 8.30 10.79
N SER A 538 16.38 8.72 12.06
CA SER A 538 15.71 8.05 13.18
C SER A 538 14.30 8.58 13.47
N ALA A 539 13.58 9.07 12.46
CA ALA A 539 12.23 9.60 12.62
C ALA A 539 11.18 8.48 12.52
N ILE A 540 10.33 8.36 13.54
CA ILE A 540 9.18 7.44 13.60
C ILE A 540 7.98 8.16 14.26
N GLU A 541 6.76 7.78 13.92
CA GLU A 541 5.51 8.38 14.44
C GLU A 541 4.33 7.41 14.26
N GLY A 542 3.48 7.24 15.28
CA GLY A 542 2.31 6.37 15.25
C GLY A 542 2.44 5.09 16.10
N THR A 543 1.41 4.25 16.01
CA THR A 543 1.26 3.05 16.85
C THR A 543 1.44 1.74 16.05
N SER A 544 1.23 0.59 16.70
CA SER A 544 1.38 -0.75 16.11
C SER A 544 0.06 -1.36 15.60
N THR A 545 -0.98 -0.54 15.42
CA THR A 545 -2.28 -0.94 14.88
C THR A 545 -2.78 0.06 13.83
N LEU A 546 -3.33 -0.45 12.72
CA LEU A 546 -3.86 0.34 11.61
C LEU A 546 -4.89 1.37 12.09
N ASP A 547 -4.70 2.64 11.72
CA ASP A 547 -5.52 3.79 12.18
C ASP A 547 -5.67 3.85 13.71
N ASN A 548 -4.67 3.34 14.43
CA ASN A 548 -4.68 3.12 15.89
C ASN A 548 -5.93 2.36 16.38
N SER A 549 -6.35 1.33 15.62
CA SER A 549 -7.58 0.58 15.83
C SER A 549 -7.33 -0.94 15.90
N PRO A 550 -7.49 -1.60 17.07
CA PRO A 550 -7.76 -1.02 18.38
C PRO A 550 -6.58 -0.17 18.88
N ALA A 551 -6.86 0.74 19.82
CA ALA A 551 -5.84 1.65 20.35
C ALA A 551 -4.66 0.90 20.99
N SER A 552 -3.46 1.14 20.47
CA SER A 552 -2.19 0.62 20.97
C SER A 552 -1.26 1.76 21.40
N ALA A 553 -0.02 1.43 21.81
CA ALA A 553 0.97 2.43 22.21
C ALA A 553 1.71 3.00 20.98
N GLU A 554 2.16 4.25 21.07
CA GLU A 554 3.15 4.82 20.15
C GLU A 554 4.41 3.94 20.17
N MET A 555 4.92 3.58 18.99
CA MET A 555 6.08 2.69 18.89
C MET A 555 7.39 3.41 19.20
N THR A 556 8.38 2.65 19.64
CA THR A 556 9.73 3.14 19.93
C THR A 556 10.79 2.39 19.13
N LEU A 557 11.94 3.02 18.88
CA LEU A 557 13.08 2.38 18.21
C LEU A 557 13.65 1.17 18.99
N SER A 558 13.27 0.98 20.26
CA SER A 558 13.61 -0.20 21.08
C SER A 558 12.58 -1.32 21.01
N ASP A 559 11.46 -1.13 20.30
CA ASP A 559 10.43 -2.15 20.18
C ASP A 559 10.88 -3.29 19.26
N THR A 560 10.30 -4.47 19.44
CA THR A 560 10.56 -5.64 18.61
C THR A 560 9.43 -5.83 17.60
N ILE A 561 9.79 -5.90 16.32
CA ILE A 561 8.89 -6.11 15.19
C ILE A 561 8.90 -7.59 14.81
N ASP A 562 7.73 -8.18 14.64
CA ASP A 562 7.55 -9.58 14.21
C ASP A 562 7.57 -9.71 12.67
N PHE A 563 7.98 -10.88 12.20
CA PHE A 563 8.04 -11.25 10.79
C PHE A 563 7.47 -12.65 10.51
N GLY A 564 6.79 -13.28 11.49
CA GLY A 564 6.01 -14.50 11.27
C GLY A 564 6.82 -15.65 10.65
N PHE A 565 6.45 -16.05 9.43
CA PHE A 565 7.17 -17.10 8.69
C PHE A 565 8.31 -16.57 7.81
N VAL A 566 8.55 -15.25 7.74
CA VAL A 566 9.64 -14.67 6.92
C VAL A 566 10.99 -14.80 7.62
N SER A 567 11.15 -14.19 8.80
CA SER A 567 12.41 -14.14 9.55
C SER A 567 12.17 -14.20 11.06
N SER A 568 13.23 -14.25 11.86
CA SER A 568 13.12 -13.93 13.30
C SER A 568 12.65 -12.48 13.51
N PRO A 569 11.99 -12.16 14.64
CA PRO A 569 11.71 -10.79 15.04
C PRO A 569 12.99 -9.93 15.17
N GLN A 570 12.89 -8.63 14.89
CA GLN A 570 14.01 -7.68 14.83
C GLN A 570 13.74 -6.45 15.70
N ILE A 571 14.78 -5.72 16.11
CA ILE A 571 14.61 -4.43 16.81
C ILE A 571 14.34 -3.33 15.78
N PHE A 572 13.30 -2.52 16.02
CA PHE A 572 12.85 -1.49 15.08
C PHE A 572 13.99 -0.54 14.68
N GLY A 573 14.78 -0.05 15.63
CA GLY A 573 15.92 0.83 15.37
C GLY A 573 16.98 0.28 14.41
N ASP A 574 17.17 -1.04 14.34
CA ASP A 574 18.14 -1.66 13.43
C ASP A 574 17.61 -1.72 11.98
N LEU A 575 16.29 -1.57 11.78
CA LEU A 575 15.64 -1.61 10.46
C LEU A 575 15.56 -0.23 9.76
N ILE A 576 16.05 0.82 10.40
CA ILE A 576 15.83 2.23 10.01
C ILE A 576 16.82 2.74 8.94
N ASP A 577 17.97 2.10 8.76
CA ASP A 577 19.06 2.62 7.91
C ASP A 577 19.66 1.55 7.01
N ASN A 578 19.48 1.69 5.69
CA ASN A 578 19.97 0.77 4.65
C ASN A 578 21.51 0.60 4.59
N LEU A 579 22.27 1.41 5.34
CA LEU A 579 23.72 1.28 5.53
C LEU A 579 24.14 0.82 6.94
N ALA A 580 23.21 0.30 7.75
CA ALA A 580 23.45 -0.21 9.10
C ALA A 580 22.54 -1.41 9.45
N GLY A 581 22.63 -1.91 10.68
CA GLY A 581 21.85 -3.05 11.15
C GLY A 581 22.16 -4.32 10.32
N PRO A 582 21.15 -5.05 9.81
CA PRO A 582 21.37 -6.17 8.90
C PRO A 582 21.72 -5.74 7.47
N TYR A 583 21.60 -4.45 7.12
CA TYR A 583 21.64 -3.99 5.73
C TYR A 583 23.02 -3.50 5.27
N CYS A 584 23.28 -3.68 3.98
CA CYS A 584 24.33 -2.96 3.27
C CYS A 584 23.97 -2.77 1.78
N TYR A 585 23.03 -1.86 1.51
CA TYR A 585 22.59 -1.57 0.14
C TYR A 585 22.25 -0.09 -0.08
N ARG A 586 22.15 0.30 -1.35
CA ARG A 586 21.66 1.60 -1.80
C ARG A 586 20.97 1.47 -3.16
N TYR A 587 20.35 2.54 -3.61
CA TYR A 587 19.78 2.65 -4.95
C TYR A 587 20.76 3.33 -5.93
N ASP A 588 20.43 3.32 -7.23
CA ASP A 588 21.16 3.95 -8.34
C ASP A 588 20.66 5.36 -8.72
#